data_AF-A0A418WHH7-F1
#
_entry.id   AF-A0A418WHH7-F1
#
_cell.length_a   1.000
_cell.length_b   1.000
_cell.length_c   1.000
_cell.angle_alpha   90.00
_cell.angle_beta   90.00
_cell.angle_gamma   90.00
#
_symmetry.space_group_name_H-M   'P 1'
#
loop_
_entity.id
_entity.type
_entity.pdbx_description
1 polymer ?
#
loop_
_entity_poly.entity_id
_entity_poly.type
_entity_poly.pdbx_seq_one_letter_code
_entity_poly.pdbx_strand_id
1 'polypeptide(L)'
;MSDTTKITAWVTLLGLIITTGQALTTWIDKRRAESLARIEQQSKIATEFLKMLIEKDTTQPTRLMLWDAISELPEHPLSVWAKKKHDDEMLFSARMAEHWKVSEKIAREKGSTTDEIAKLQAELSEAVELKDKAVREGRTDDAGVFHTKIVDLETKIADRRAFLTGLAEQEAEINREKLAALGGLSRELTPAQASAVAAVINTISVEFVAHLEPSAAERIRMHLPYLLAAFREFGVDDVGLGLAIVAECAHSTVWFNSLTEREIAGRSYEGIAGNIEPGDGVRFRGRGYIFITGKAAYQRMGELLGLGNALLVSPDDAARPETAARIAVALFMERKEEIVTALSAGKFEVVHRIITGDLARVGPAGEIYNRMVASLPVDPASYRVFVQFAGLIERENVKAMMKKWADAGWGVQGAGSGGERTAAAAGLAEVRYGRATDATAAAALARLVEAQKLSERPMTTVFTPIINPGVLEVWVSSK
;
A
#
# COMPACT_ATOMS: atom_id res chain seq x y z
N MET A 1 48.44 67.18 8.78
CA MET A 1 47.06 67.11 9.32
C MET A 1 46.81 65.69 9.80
N SER A 2 46.03 65.60 10.89
CA SER A 2 45.39 64.43 11.55
C SER A 2 46.18 63.52 12.51
N ASP A 3 45.49 63.26 13.63
CA ASP A 3 45.47 62.07 14.49
C ASP A 3 46.29 61.93 15.79
N THR A 4 46.64 63.04 16.45
CA THR A 4 47.21 62.96 17.81
C THR A 4 46.55 63.84 18.88
N THR A 5 45.49 64.61 18.56
CA THR A 5 44.90 65.57 19.52
C THR A 5 43.53 65.19 20.10
N LYS A 6 43.03 63.97 19.85
CA LYS A 6 41.79 63.46 20.49
C LYS A 6 42.02 62.33 21.50
N ILE A 7 43.28 61.93 21.69
CA ILE A 7 43.73 60.91 22.65
C ILE A 7 43.68 61.44 24.11
N THR A 8 43.54 62.76 24.30
CA THR A 8 43.62 63.40 25.63
C THR A 8 42.28 63.67 26.31
N ALA A 9 41.13 63.34 25.70
CA ALA A 9 39.80 63.63 26.30
C ALA A 9 39.05 62.40 26.82
N TRP A 10 39.43 61.17 26.44
CA TRP A 10 38.73 59.96 26.88
C TRP A 10 39.41 59.22 28.05
N VAL A 11 40.67 59.54 28.32
CA VAL A 11 41.44 58.95 29.44
C VAL A 11 40.96 59.47 30.81
N THR A 12 40.19 60.57 30.85
CA THR A 12 39.72 61.19 32.10
C THR A 12 38.33 60.72 32.55
N LEU A 13 37.58 59.97 31.72
CA LEU A 13 36.27 59.41 32.13
C LEU A 13 36.31 57.92 32.50
N LEU A 14 37.42 57.23 32.21
CA LEU A 14 37.68 55.85 32.66
C LEU A 14 38.04 55.78 34.15
N GLY A 15 38.30 56.92 34.80
CA GLY A 15 38.55 57.02 36.24
C GLY A 15 37.30 57.10 37.14
N LEU A 16 36.09 57.17 36.56
CA LEU A 16 34.82 57.12 37.32
C LEU A 16 33.96 55.89 36.98
N ILE A 17 34.58 54.85 36.41
CA ILE A 17 34.02 53.51 36.25
C ILE A 17 34.70 52.60 37.29
N ILE A 18 34.48 52.82 38.59
CA ILE A 18 34.89 51.82 39.61
C ILE A 18 33.79 51.50 40.64
N THR A 19 32.67 52.24 40.73
CA THR A 19 31.59 51.86 41.67
C THR A 19 30.15 51.89 41.14
N THR A 20 29.87 52.39 39.93
CA THR A 20 28.52 52.30 39.33
C THR A 20 28.47 51.57 37.99
N GLY A 21 29.62 51.31 37.35
CA GLY A 21 29.71 50.50 36.13
C GLY A 21 29.52 49.01 36.36
N GLN A 22 29.94 48.49 37.52
CA GLN A 22 29.74 47.08 37.85
C GLN A 22 28.27 46.73 38.02
N ALA A 23 27.42 47.62 38.53
CA ALA A 23 25.98 47.34 38.73
C ALA A 23 25.19 47.30 37.41
N LEU A 24 25.54 48.13 36.42
CA LEU A 24 24.87 48.18 35.12
C LEU A 24 25.37 47.08 34.16
N THR A 25 26.67 46.76 34.15
CA THR A 25 27.17 45.58 33.44
C THR A 25 26.67 44.31 34.11
N THR A 26 26.70 44.19 35.44
CA THR A 26 26.07 43.04 36.11
C THR A 26 24.57 42.98 35.89
N TRP A 27 23.83 44.08 35.75
CA TRP A 27 22.40 44.03 35.44
C TRP A 27 22.13 43.59 33.98
N ILE A 28 22.91 44.08 33.01
CA ILE A 28 22.82 43.64 31.60
C ILE A 28 23.31 42.20 31.44
N ASP A 29 24.41 41.83 32.09
CA ASP A 29 24.97 40.48 32.10
C ASP A 29 24.08 39.52 32.87
N LYS A 30 23.41 39.97 33.93
CA LYS A 30 22.41 39.18 34.66
C LYS A 30 21.13 39.02 33.86
N ARG A 31 20.64 40.06 33.17
CA ARG A 31 19.51 39.91 32.22
C ARG A 31 19.87 39.03 31.03
N ARG A 32 21.09 39.15 30.50
CA ARG A 32 21.60 38.25 29.46
C ARG A 32 21.74 36.83 29.98
N ALA A 33 22.29 36.63 31.16
CA ALA A 33 22.38 35.32 31.81
C ALA A 33 20.99 34.74 32.12
N GLU A 34 20.03 35.54 32.56
CA GLU A 34 18.63 35.15 32.78
C GLU A 34 17.95 34.80 31.44
N SER A 35 18.20 35.56 30.38
CA SER A 35 17.71 35.25 29.02
C SER A 35 18.35 34.01 28.42
N LEU A 36 19.66 33.82 28.63
CA LEU A 36 20.41 32.64 28.18
C LEU A 36 19.99 31.40 28.96
N ALA A 37 19.81 31.52 30.27
CA ALA A 37 19.30 30.44 31.12
C ALA A 37 17.85 30.07 30.72
N ARG A 38 17.02 31.06 30.38
CA ARG A 38 15.67 30.83 29.86
C ARG A 38 15.69 30.13 28.50
N ILE A 39 16.52 30.60 27.56
CA ILE A 39 16.69 29.97 26.25
C ILE A 39 17.26 28.54 26.42
N GLU A 40 18.20 28.32 27.32
CA GLU A 40 18.77 27.01 27.62
C GLU A 40 17.71 26.05 28.20
N GLN A 41 16.89 26.54 29.14
CA GLN A 41 15.79 25.77 29.71
C GLN A 41 14.73 25.43 28.64
N GLN A 42 14.34 26.40 27.82
CA GLN A 42 13.42 26.18 26.70
C GLN A 42 13.99 25.25 25.64
N SER A 43 15.29 25.33 25.36
CA SER A 43 15.99 24.43 24.43
C SER A 43 15.99 22.99 24.95
N LYS A 44 16.11 22.79 26.27
CA LYS A 44 15.96 21.47 26.90
C LYS A 44 14.53 20.93 26.72
N ILE A 45 13.52 21.75 26.99
CA ILE A 45 12.10 21.39 26.80
C ILE A 45 11.81 21.06 25.33
N ALA A 46 12.25 21.93 24.40
CA ALA A 46 12.11 21.73 22.97
C ALA A 46 12.82 20.45 22.49
N THR A 47 13.99 20.13 23.07
CA THR A 47 14.72 18.90 22.77
C THR A 47 13.94 17.66 23.21
N GLU A 48 13.32 17.68 24.40
CA GLU A 48 12.48 16.57 24.85
C GLU A 48 11.22 16.42 23.98
N PHE A 49 10.55 17.51 23.62
CA PHE A 49 9.43 17.46 22.69
C PHE A 49 9.84 16.97 21.30
N LEU A 50 10.98 17.42 20.78
CA LEU A 50 11.53 16.93 19.51
C LEU A 50 11.86 15.44 19.54
N LYS A 51 12.41 14.94 20.66
CA LYS A 51 12.62 13.49 20.86
C LYS A 51 11.31 12.74 20.82
N MET A 52 10.29 13.23 21.52
CA MET A 52 8.94 12.66 21.46
C MET A 52 8.40 12.72 20.03
N LEU A 53 8.63 13.79 19.28
CA LEU A 53 8.13 13.92 17.89
C LEU A 53 8.74 12.92 16.91
N ILE A 54 10.01 12.53 17.13
CA ILE A 54 10.71 11.54 16.30
C ILE A 54 10.52 10.10 16.80
N GLU A 55 9.90 9.90 17.96
CA GLU A 55 9.51 8.57 18.43
C GLU A 55 8.48 7.95 17.47
N LYS A 56 8.69 6.68 17.14
CA LYS A 56 7.85 5.94 16.20
C LYS A 56 6.37 5.89 16.61
N ASP A 57 6.10 5.94 17.92
CA ASP A 57 4.78 5.72 18.50
C ASP A 57 4.01 7.03 18.77
N THR A 58 4.62 8.18 18.45
CA THR A 58 3.97 9.48 18.68
C THR A 58 2.86 9.71 17.67
N THR A 59 1.62 9.65 18.16
CA THR A 59 0.40 9.80 17.36
C THR A 59 0.28 11.19 16.73
N GLN A 60 -0.46 11.35 15.62
CA GLN A 60 -0.66 12.67 15.00
C GLN A 60 -1.33 13.70 15.93
N PRO A 61 -2.37 13.36 16.73
CA PRO A 61 -2.86 14.28 17.76
C PRO A 61 -1.77 14.71 18.74
N THR A 62 -0.92 13.77 19.17
CA THR A 62 0.24 14.09 20.02
C THR A 62 1.26 14.95 19.28
N ARG A 63 1.53 14.70 17.99
CA ARG A 63 2.42 15.55 17.17
C ARG A 63 1.87 16.96 17.03
N LEU A 64 0.57 17.12 16.79
CA LEU A 64 -0.11 18.41 16.75
C LEU A 64 0.05 19.13 18.10
N MET A 65 -0.24 18.45 19.22
CA MET A 65 -0.04 19.02 20.55
C MET A 65 1.42 19.39 20.84
N LEU A 66 2.39 18.59 20.38
CA LEU A 66 3.81 18.85 20.56
C LEU A 66 4.30 19.99 19.65
N TRP A 67 3.81 20.08 18.40
CA TRP A 67 4.08 21.21 17.51
C TRP A 67 3.49 22.50 18.05
N ASP A 68 2.26 22.46 18.55
CA ASP A 68 1.58 23.57 19.21
C ASP A 68 2.39 24.01 20.45
N ALA A 69 2.78 23.07 21.32
CA ALA A 69 3.58 23.33 22.51
C ALA A 69 4.97 23.93 22.20
N ILE A 70 5.66 23.47 21.13
CA ILE A 70 6.92 24.10 20.68
C ILE A 70 6.67 25.48 20.10
N SER A 71 5.54 25.68 19.40
CA SER A 71 5.19 26.96 18.78
C SER A 71 4.92 28.07 19.80
N GLU A 72 4.46 27.71 20.99
CA GLU A 72 4.17 28.62 22.09
C GLU A 72 5.40 28.95 22.97
N LEU A 73 6.58 28.41 22.67
CA LEU A 73 7.81 28.75 23.39
C LEU A 73 8.22 30.21 23.09
N PRO A 74 8.19 31.14 24.06
CA PRO A 74 8.48 32.54 23.81
C PRO A 74 9.94 32.76 23.41
N GLU A 75 10.18 33.49 22.33
CA GLU A 75 11.52 33.88 21.83
C GLU A 75 12.43 32.70 21.40
N HIS A 76 11.88 31.47 21.28
CA HIS A 76 12.65 30.29 20.89
C HIS A 76 12.78 30.15 19.35
N PRO A 77 13.97 29.80 18.80
CA PRO A 77 14.18 29.73 17.34
C PRO A 77 13.29 28.73 16.60
N LEU A 78 12.85 27.66 17.28
CA LEU A 78 12.00 26.63 16.67
C LEU A 78 10.51 26.97 16.65
N SER A 79 10.07 28.02 17.35
CA SER A 79 8.64 28.31 17.51
C SER A 79 7.96 28.60 16.17
N VAL A 80 8.62 29.36 15.30
CA VAL A 80 8.13 29.67 13.94
C VAL A 80 8.04 28.41 13.06
N TRP A 81 9.03 27.54 13.16
CA TRP A 81 9.06 26.28 12.40
C TRP A 81 7.99 25.30 12.88
N ALA A 82 7.82 25.15 14.20
CA ALA A 82 6.80 24.27 14.78
C ALA A 82 5.39 24.77 14.50
N LYS A 83 5.15 26.09 14.54
CA LYS A 83 3.88 26.69 14.11
C LYS A 83 3.54 26.31 12.67
N LYS A 84 4.51 26.45 11.76
CA LYS A 84 4.34 26.05 10.36
C LYS A 84 3.99 24.56 10.23
N LYS A 85 4.67 23.69 10.98
CA LYS A 85 4.40 22.23 10.96
C LYS A 85 3.01 21.89 11.49
N HIS A 86 2.58 22.52 12.58
CA HIS A 86 1.22 22.39 13.11
C HIS A 86 0.17 22.82 12.06
N ASP A 87 0.36 23.99 11.46
CA ASP A 87 -0.59 24.56 10.50
C ASP A 87 -0.69 23.72 9.21
N ASP A 88 0.45 23.23 8.70
CA ASP A 88 0.49 22.34 7.52
C ASP A 88 -0.28 21.02 7.78
N GLU A 89 -0.12 20.42 8.96
CA GLU A 89 -0.76 19.16 9.36
C GLU A 89 -2.27 19.31 9.61
N MET A 90 -2.67 20.43 10.23
CA MET A 90 -4.08 20.82 10.39
C MET A 90 -4.76 21.05 9.05
N LEU A 91 -4.09 21.74 8.13
CA LEU A 91 -4.58 22.01 6.79
C LEU A 91 -4.72 20.72 5.98
N PHE A 92 -3.76 19.80 6.09
CA PHE A 92 -3.84 18.46 5.51
C PHE A 92 -5.07 17.70 6.02
N SER A 93 -5.26 17.66 7.34
CA SER A 93 -6.38 16.97 7.98
C SER A 93 -7.74 17.56 7.57
N ALA A 94 -7.84 18.88 7.50
CA ALA A 94 -9.05 19.58 7.05
C ALA A 94 -9.36 19.31 5.58
N ARG A 95 -8.36 19.35 4.69
CA ARG A 95 -8.53 19.02 3.26
C ARG A 95 -8.99 17.57 3.07
N MET A 96 -8.39 16.63 3.80
CA MET A 96 -8.78 15.21 3.71
C MET A 96 -10.22 14.96 4.20
N ALA A 97 -10.67 15.68 5.23
CA ALA A 97 -12.06 15.62 5.68
C ALA A 97 -13.03 16.20 4.64
N GLU A 98 -12.64 17.27 3.94
CA GLU A 98 -13.45 17.88 2.89
C GLU A 98 -13.57 16.97 1.66
N HIS A 99 -12.45 16.44 1.15
CA HIS A 99 -12.45 15.47 0.05
C HIS A 99 -13.32 14.23 0.34
N TRP A 100 -13.39 13.82 1.60
CA TRP A 100 -14.25 12.71 2.03
C TRP A 100 -15.74 13.02 1.91
N LYS A 101 -16.18 14.17 2.45
CA LYS A 101 -17.58 14.61 2.34
C LYS A 101 -18.02 14.67 0.88
N VAL A 102 -17.15 15.15 0.00
CA VAL A 102 -17.44 15.24 -1.43
C VAL A 102 -17.49 13.84 -2.06
N SER A 103 -16.57 12.93 -1.71
CA SER A 103 -16.57 11.55 -2.22
C SER A 103 -17.83 10.78 -1.80
N GLU A 104 -18.26 10.93 -0.55
CA GLU A 104 -19.50 10.31 -0.04
C GLU A 104 -20.74 10.86 -0.76
N LYS A 105 -20.76 12.18 -1.01
CA LYS A 105 -21.82 12.81 -1.80
C LYS A 105 -21.87 12.24 -3.23
N ILE A 106 -20.73 12.16 -3.91
CA ILE A 106 -20.64 11.60 -5.27
C ILE A 106 -21.10 10.14 -5.29
N ALA A 107 -20.68 9.32 -4.32
CA ALA A 107 -21.08 7.92 -4.24
C ALA A 107 -22.61 7.78 -4.06
N ARG A 108 -23.23 8.59 -3.19
CA ARG A 108 -24.69 8.63 -3.03
C ARG A 108 -25.42 9.02 -4.31
N GLU A 109 -24.94 10.07 -4.98
CA GLU A 109 -25.54 10.55 -6.23
C GLU A 109 -25.39 9.55 -7.37
N LYS A 110 -24.24 8.88 -7.47
CA LYS A 110 -24.02 7.79 -8.43
C LYS A 110 -24.97 6.61 -8.18
N GLY A 111 -25.12 6.19 -6.92
CA GLY A 111 -26.04 5.12 -6.54
C GLY A 111 -27.47 5.46 -6.94
N SER A 112 -27.97 6.62 -6.52
CA SER A 112 -29.31 7.10 -6.88
C SER A 112 -29.53 7.18 -8.39
N THR A 113 -28.55 7.70 -9.13
CA THR A 113 -28.67 7.85 -10.59
C THR A 113 -28.65 6.48 -11.30
N THR A 114 -27.87 5.53 -10.80
CA THR A 114 -27.83 4.17 -11.34
C THR A 114 -29.19 3.47 -11.15
N ASP A 115 -29.80 3.62 -9.97
CA ASP A 115 -31.14 3.09 -9.70
C ASP A 115 -32.22 3.74 -10.58
N GLU A 116 -32.11 5.06 -10.83
CA GLU A 116 -32.99 5.76 -11.77
C GLU A 116 -32.86 5.23 -13.20
N ILE A 117 -31.63 5.02 -13.68
CA ILE A 117 -31.39 4.45 -15.01
C ILE A 117 -32.00 3.04 -15.11
N ALA A 118 -31.82 2.20 -14.09
CA ALA A 118 -32.38 0.85 -14.08
C ALA A 118 -33.92 0.87 -14.17
N LYS A 119 -34.59 1.79 -13.45
CA LYS A 119 -36.04 1.99 -13.54
C LYS A 119 -36.47 2.45 -14.93
N LEU A 120 -35.81 3.46 -15.48
CA LEU A 120 -36.10 3.96 -16.84
C LEU A 120 -35.89 2.88 -17.90
N GLN A 121 -34.87 2.04 -17.75
CA GLN A 121 -34.62 0.91 -18.66
C GLN A 121 -35.70 -0.16 -18.59
N ALA A 122 -36.25 -0.42 -17.40
CA ALA A 122 -37.39 -1.32 -17.24
C ALA A 122 -38.65 -0.76 -17.93
N GLU A 123 -38.94 0.53 -17.73
CA GLU A 123 -40.06 1.22 -18.40
C GLU A 123 -39.88 1.25 -19.93
N LEU A 124 -38.64 1.45 -20.40
CA LEU A 124 -38.31 1.43 -21.83
C LEU A 124 -38.59 0.05 -22.43
N SER A 125 -38.17 -1.01 -21.74
CA SER A 125 -38.39 -2.39 -22.20
C SER A 125 -39.88 -2.71 -22.31
N GLU A 126 -40.68 -2.32 -21.31
CA GLU A 126 -42.14 -2.47 -21.33
C GLU A 126 -42.77 -1.68 -22.49
N ALA A 127 -42.35 -0.43 -22.72
CA ALA A 127 -42.87 0.40 -23.81
C ALA A 127 -42.57 -0.20 -25.20
N VAL A 128 -41.40 -0.81 -25.38
CA VAL A 128 -41.02 -1.53 -26.60
C VAL A 128 -41.94 -2.74 -26.82
N GLU A 129 -42.16 -3.57 -25.80
CA GLU A 129 -43.06 -4.72 -25.90
C GLU A 129 -44.50 -4.33 -26.25
N LEU A 130 -45.01 -3.26 -25.62
CA LEU A 130 -46.35 -2.74 -25.88
C LEU A 130 -46.50 -2.19 -27.30
N LYS A 131 -45.46 -1.50 -27.81
CA LYS A 131 -45.41 -1.05 -29.21
C LYS A 131 -45.48 -2.23 -30.17
N ASP A 132 -44.64 -3.24 -29.97
CA ASP A 132 -44.60 -4.42 -30.84
C ASP A 132 -45.91 -5.21 -30.81
N LYS A 133 -46.58 -5.26 -29.66
CA LYS A 133 -47.93 -5.81 -29.54
C LYS A 133 -48.95 -4.99 -30.33
N ALA A 134 -48.95 -3.67 -30.21
CA ALA A 134 -49.87 -2.79 -30.94
C ALA A 134 -49.70 -2.92 -32.46
N VAL A 135 -48.45 -3.01 -32.93
CA VAL A 135 -48.14 -3.25 -34.36
C VAL A 135 -48.71 -4.58 -34.83
N ARG A 136 -48.52 -5.67 -34.07
CA ARG A 136 -49.08 -7.00 -34.42
C ARG A 136 -50.61 -7.02 -34.47
N GLU A 137 -51.26 -6.21 -33.64
CA GLU A 137 -52.72 -6.09 -33.57
C GLU A 137 -53.29 -5.06 -34.56
N GLY A 138 -52.45 -4.41 -35.38
CA GLY A 138 -52.89 -3.40 -36.34
C GLY A 138 -53.34 -2.07 -35.73
N ARG A 139 -53.03 -1.81 -34.46
CA ARG A 139 -53.36 -0.57 -33.73
C ARG A 139 -52.28 0.50 -33.97
N THR A 140 -52.33 1.14 -35.14
CA THR A 140 -51.27 2.07 -35.60
C THR A 140 -51.12 3.32 -34.74
N ASP A 141 -52.22 3.89 -34.24
CA ASP A 141 -52.19 5.11 -33.41
C ASP A 141 -51.53 4.83 -32.05
N ASP A 142 -51.87 3.70 -31.42
CA ASP A 142 -51.26 3.26 -30.15
C ASP A 142 -49.76 2.97 -30.33
N ALA A 143 -49.36 2.35 -31.45
CA ALA A 143 -47.96 2.13 -31.76
C ALA A 143 -47.19 3.46 -31.92
N GLY A 144 -47.83 4.50 -32.46
CA GLY A 144 -47.29 5.86 -32.54
C GLY A 144 -47.05 6.46 -31.15
N VAL A 145 -48.01 6.33 -30.24
CA VAL A 145 -47.91 6.82 -28.85
C VAL A 145 -46.75 6.14 -28.10
N PHE A 146 -46.64 4.81 -28.18
CA PHE A 146 -45.53 4.09 -27.55
C PHE A 146 -44.18 4.45 -28.17
N HIS A 147 -44.12 4.70 -29.47
CA HIS A 147 -42.90 5.16 -30.12
C HIS A 147 -42.42 6.51 -29.57
N THR A 148 -43.31 7.49 -29.39
CA THR A 148 -42.96 8.77 -28.77
C THR A 148 -42.47 8.57 -27.33
N LYS A 149 -43.11 7.69 -26.55
CA LYS A 149 -42.67 7.36 -25.18
C LYS A 149 -41.28 6.72 -25.15
N ILE A 150 -40.97 5.84 -26.09
CA ILE A 150 -39.64 5.21 -26.23
C ILE A 150 -38.55 6.26 -26.44
N VAL A 151 -38.75 7.20 -27.38
CA VAL A 151 -37.78 8.26 -27.68
C VAL A 151 -37.53 9.16 -26.47
N ASP A 152 -38.59 9.50 -25.72
CA ASP A 152 -38.48 10.27 -24.47
C ASP A 152 -37.69 9.51 -23.39
N LEU A 153 -37.96 8.22 -23.20
CA LEU A 153 -37.25 7.37 -22.24
C LEU A 153 -35.77 7.18 -22.61
N GLU A 154 -35.47 6.97 -23.89
CA GLU A 154 -34.09 6.87 -24.39
C GLU A 154 -33.31 8.17 -24.13
N THR A 155 -33.95 9.33 -24.35
CA THR A 155 -33.36 10.63 -24.07
C THR A 155 -33.06 10.79 -22.57
N LYS A 156 -34.02 10.48 -21.69
CA LYS A 156 -33.83 10.54 -20.23
C LYS A 156 -32.70 9.62 -19.76
N ILE A 157 -32.61 8.40 -20.30
CA ILE A 157 -31.52 7.46 -19.97
C ILE A 157 -30.18 8.03 -20.42
N ALA A 158 -30.10 8.61 -21.63
CA ALA A 158 -28.88 9.22 -22.13
C ALA A 158 -28.41 10.39 -21.23
N ASP A 159 -29.34 11.26 -20.81
CA ASP A 159 -29.04 12.38 -19.90
C ASP A 159 -28.52 11.90 -18.54
N ARG A 160 -29.15 10.87 -17.96
CA ARG A 160 -28.68 10.29 -16.69
C ARG A 160 -27.32 9.61 -16.81
N ARG A 161 -27.03 8.97 -17.94
CA ARG A 161 -25.70 8.41 -18.21
C ARG A 161 -24.64 9.50 -18.34
N ALA A 162 -24.94 10.59 -19.04
CA ALA A 162 -24.04 11.74 -19.13
C ALA A 162 -23.76 12.35 -17.74
N PHE A 163 -24.78 12.45 -16.88
CA PHE A 163 -24.60 12.88 -15.49
C PHE A 163 -23.69 11.93 -14.69
N LEU A 164 -23.85 10.61 -14.83
CA LEU A 164 -22.94 9.63 -14.21
C LEU A 164 -21.49 9.79 -14.67
N THR A 165 -21.27 10.06 -15.97
CA THR A 165 -19.93 10.34 -16.51
C THR A 165 -19.32 11.56 -15.85
N GLY A 166 -20.06 12.66 -15.72
CA GLY A 166 -19.59 13.86 -15.02
C GLY A 166 -19.24 13.61 -13.55
N LEU A 167 -20.03 12.80 -12.83
CA LEU A 167 -19.70 12.39 -11.46
C LEU A 167 -18.44 11.53 -11.39
N ALA A 168 -18.17 10.69 -12.39
CA ALA A 168 -16.95 9.88 -12.45
C ALA A 168 -15.70 10.72 -12.69
N GLU A 169 -15.81 11.77 -13.51
CA GLU A 169 -14.72 12.74 -13.72
C GLU A 169 -14.41 13.52 -12.43
N GLN A 170 -15.44 13.97 -11.71
CA GLN A 170 -15.27 14.64 -10.41
C GLN A 170 -14.61 13.72 -9.38
N GLU A 171 -15.01 12.45 -9.32
CA GLU A 171 -14.38 11.47 -8.45
C GLU A 171 -12.90 11.24 -8.81
N ALA A 172 -12.59 11.16 -10.10
CA ALA A 172 -11.22 11.02 -10.57
C ALA A 172 -10.35 12.23 -10.17
N GLU A 173 -10.88 13.45 -10.26
CA GLU A 173 -10.18 14.67 -9.82
C GLU A 173 -9.90 14.65 -8.31
N ILE A 174 -10.92 14.36 -7.50
CA ILE A 174 -10.77 14.28 -6.05
C ILE A 174 -9.75 13.20 -5.66
N ASN A 175 -9.75 12.07 -6.37
CA ASN A 175 -8.79 11.00 -6.13
C ASN A 175 -7.35 11.42 -6.51
N ARG A 176 -7.18 12.24 -7.56
CA ARG A 176 -5.87 12.86 -7.88
C ARG A 176 -5.40 13.81 -6.77
N GLU A 177 -6.29 14.67 -6.28
CA GLU A 177 -5.98 15.62 -5.19
C GLU A 177 -5.61 14.90 -3.89
N LYS A 178 -6.38 13.87 -3.50
CA LYS A 178 -6.06 13.00 -2.36
C LYS A 178 -4.69 12.35 -2.51
N LEU A 179 -4.38 11.80 -3.68
CA LEU A 179 -3.09 11.14 -3.93
C LEU A 179 -1.92 12.13 -3.85
N ALA A 180 -2.10 13.35 -4.36
CA ALA A 180 -1.11 14.42 -4.24
C ALA A 180 -0.89 14.84 -2.77
N ALA A 181 -1.95 14.93 -1.98
CA ALA A 181 -1.87 15.26 -0.55
C ALA A 181 -1.14 14.16 0.25
N LEU A 182 -1.40 12.89 -0.06
CA LEU A 182 -0.77 11.74 0.60
C LEU A 182 0.74 11.62 0.33
N GLY A 183 1.23 12.19 -0.78
CA GLY A 183 2.67 12.25 -1.09
C GLY A 183 3.51 13.05 -0.07
N GLY A 184 2.86 13.87 0.78
CA GLY A 184 3.53 14.72 1.79
C GLY A 184 3.93 14.01 3.09
N LEU A 185 3.42 12.80 3.35
CA LEU A 185 3.68 12.03 4.59
C LEU A 185 4.67 10.87 4.41
N SER A 186 5.28 10.76 3.23
CA SER A 186 6.15 9.64 2.90
C SER A 186 7.50 9.72 3.63
N ARG A 187 7.93 8.61 4.21
CA ARG A 187 9.35 8.38 4.53
C ARG A 187 10.15 8.51 3.24
N GLU A 188 11.20 9.32 3.22
CA GLU A 188 12.06 9.41 2.02
C GLU A 188 12.68 8.04 1.74
N LEU A 189 12.23 7.40 0.65
CA LEU A 189 12.83 6.17 0.14
C LEU A 189 14.14 6.52 -0.56
N THR A 190 15.16 5.69 -0.37
CA THR A 190 16.36 5.78 -1.21
C THR A 190 16.00 5.49 -2.67
N PRO A 191 16.76 5.97 -3.67
CA PRO A 191 16.50 5.66 -5.08
C PRO A 191 16.42 4.15 -5.37
N ALA A 192 17.24 3.35 -4.68
CA ALA A 192 17.22 1.89 -4.81
C ALA A 192 15.90 1.29 -4.28
N GLN A 193 15.43 1.74 -3.11
CA GLN A 193 14.15 1.29 -2.55
C GLN A 193 12.97 1.74 -3.42
N ALA A 194 12.98 2.99 -3.90
CA ALA A 194 11.94 3.49 -4.80
C ALA A 194 11.87 2.67 -6.10
N SER A 195 13.02 2.27 -6.66
CA SER A 195 13.08 1.39 -7.82
C SER A 195 12.51 -0.01 -7.53
N ALA A 196 12.88 -0.62 -6.40
CA ALA A 196 12.36 -1.93 -6.00
C ALA A 196 10.84 -1.91 -5.80
N VAL A 197 10.32 -0.89 -5.11
CA VAL A 197 8.88 -0.67 -4.93
C VAL A 197 8.16 -0.48 -6.27
N ALA A 198 8.74 0.30 -7.18
CA ALA A 198 8.18 0.49 -8.52
C ALA A 198 8.12 -0.85 -9.30
N ALA A 199 9.13 -1.70 -9.19
CA ALA A 199 9.13 -3.03 -9.79
C ALA A 199 8.00 -3.92 -9.22
N VAL A 200 7.77 -3.88 -7.90
CA VAL A 200 6.64 -4.58 -7.26
C VAL A 200 5.30 -4.07 -7.80
N ILE A 201 5.09 -2.75 -7.84
CA ILE A 201 3.84 -2.14 -8.32
C ILE A 201 3.59 -2.47 -9.80
N ASN A 202 4.63 -2.45 -10.63
CA ASN A 202 4.51 -2.81 -12.05
C ASN A 202 4.16 -4.28 -12.23
N THR A 203 4.73 -5.15 -11.40
CA THR A 203 4.44 -6.60 -11.41
C THR A 203 3.01 -6.87 -10.96
N ILE A 204 2.58 -6.25 -9.85
CA ILE A 204 1.25 -6.39 -9.26
C ILE A 204 0.35 -5.25 -9.78
N SER A 205 0.29 -5.10 -11.10
CA SER A 205 -0.51 -4.04 -11.72
C SER A 205 -2.02 -4.28 -11.54
N VAL A 206 -2.80 -3.20 -11.63
CA VAL A 206 -4.27 -3.26 -11.63
C VAL A 206 -4.79 -4.23 -12.66
N GLU A 207 -4.26 -4.16 -13.88
CA GLU A 207 -4.72 -5.05 -14.94
C GLU A 207 -4.28 -6.49 -14.70
N PHE A 208 -3.07 -6.74 -14.18
CA PHE A 208 -2.66 -8.10 -13.80
C PHE A 208 -3.68 -8.75 -12.85
N VAL A 209 -4.08 -8.05 -11.77
CA VAL A 209 -5.04 -8.59 -10.80
C VAL A 209 -6.45 -8.68 -11.38
N ALA A 210 -6.89 -7.69 -12.18
CA ALA A 210 -8.21 -7.68 -12.81
C ALA A 210 -8.40 -8.81 -13.83
N HIS A 211 -7.34 -9.23 -14.53
CA HIS A 211 -7.38 -10.38 -15.43
C HIS A 211 -7.50 -11.72 -14.68
N LEU A 212 -6.97 -11.81 -13.46
CA LEU A 212 -7.06 -13.02 -12.63
C LEU A 212 -8.44 -13.25 -12.02
N GLU A 213 -9.18 -12.17 -11.75
CA GLU A 213 -10.55 -12.23 -11.25
C GLU A 213 -11.48 -11.29 -12.06
N PRO A 214 -11.87 -11.69 -13.29
CA PRO A 214 -12.70 -10.85 -14.16
C PRO A 214 -14.04 -10.45 -13.53
N SER A 215 -14.61 -11.30 -12.67
CA SER A 215 -15.88 -11.03 -11.98
C SER A 215 -15.81 -9.84 -11.01
N ALA A 216 -14.60 -9.45 -10.60
CA ALA A 216 -14.34 -8.36 -9.67
C ALA A 216 -13.53 -7.21 -10.31
N ALA A 217 -13.29 -7.24 -11.63
CA ALA A 217 -12.38 -6.33 -12.31
C ALA A 217 -12.65 -4.84 -12.01
N GLU A 218 -13.92 -4.42 -11.98
CA GLU A 218 -14.27 -3.03 -11.67
C GLU A 218 -13.93 -2.65 -10.23
N ARG A 219 -14.21 -3.53 -9.27
CA ARG A 219 -13.85 -3.30 -7.86
C ARG A 219 -12.34 -3.29 -7.67
N ILE A 220 -11.62 -4.15 -8.38
CA ILE A 220 -10.14 -4.16 -8.38
C ILE A 220 -9.60 -2.82 -8.92
N ARG A 221 -10.13 -2.30 -10.02
CA ARG A 221 -9.75 -0.99 -10.57
C ARG A 221 -10.03 0.16 -9.61
N MET A 222 -11.10 0.07 -8.84
CA MET A 222 -11.45 1.05 -7.81
C MET A 222 -10.52 0.98 -6.58
N HIS A 223 -10.22 -0.22 -6.09
CA HIS A 223 -9.60 -0.39 -4.77
C HIS A 223 -8.09 -0.64 -4.80
N LEU A 224 -7.57 -1.39 -5.78
CA LEU A 224 -6.15 -1.73 -5.83
C LEU A 224 -5.21 -0.51 -5.93
N PRO A 225 -5.56 0.61 -6.62
CA PRO A 225 -4.71 1.80 -6.61
C PRO A 225 -4.38 2.33 -5.21
N TYR A 226 -5.31 2.21 -4.25
CA TYR A 226 -5.07 2.61 -2.86
C TYR A 226 -4.04 1.68 -2.19
N LEU A 227 -4.13 0.37 -2.42
CA LEU A 227 -3.13 -0.59 -1.93
C LEU A 227 -1.75 -0.33 -2.54
N LEU A 228 -1.67 -0.06 -3.84
CA LEU A 228 -0.40 0.27 -4.52
C LEU A 228 0.18 1.62 -4.05
N ALA A 229 -0.66 2.58 -3.71
CA ALA A 229 -0.22 3.82 -3.07
C ALA A 229 0.36 3.55 -1.68
N ALA A 230 -0.29 2.70 -0.88
CA ALA A 230 0.24 2.27 0.41
C ALA A 230 1.53 1.43 0.25
N PHE A 231 1.68 0.60 -0.79
CA PHE A 231 2.95 -0.07 -1.08
C PHE A 231 4.09 0.93 -1.24
N ARG A 232 3.82 2.07 -1.88
CA ARG A 232 4.78 3.17 -2.00
C ARG A 232 5.05 3.85 -0.66
N GLU A 233 4.02 4.20 0.11
CA GLU A 233 4.15 4.83 1.43
C GLU A 233 5.01 4.00 2.38
N PHE A 234 4.76 2.69 2.44
CA PHE A 234 5.41 1.79 3.39
C PHE A 234 6.67 1.13 2.85
N GLY A 235 7.00 1.31 1.57
CA GLY A 235 8.19 0.73 0.96
C GLY A 235 8.13 -0.79 0.78
N VAL A 236 7.01 -1.31 0.26
CA VAL A 236 6.84 -2.73 -0.08
C VAL A 236 7.70 -3.06 -1.31
N ASP A 237 8.81 -3.75 -1.08
CA ASP A 237 9.88 -4.04 -2.04
C ASP A 237 10.01 -5.53 -2.42
N ASP A 238 9.12 -6.38 -1.89
CA ASP A 238 9.08 -7.81 -2.17
C ASP A 238 7.75 -8.18 -2.84
N VAL A 239 7.83 -8.82 -4.02
CA VAL A 239 6.65 -9.21 -4.81
C VAL A 239 5.81 -10.24 -4.07
N GLY A 240 6.43 -11.20 -3.37
CA GLY A 240 5.71 -12.21 -2.60
C GLY A 240 4.90 -11.58 -1.47
N LEU A 241 5.51 -10.65 -0.74
CA LEU A 241 4.81 -9.86 0.28
C LEU A 241 3.64 -9.07 -0.31
N GLY A 242 3.86 -8.37 -1.43
CA GLY A 242 2.81 -7.61 -2.11
C GLY A 242 1.63 -8.49 -2.54
N LEU A 243 1.91 -9.67 -3.12
CA LEU A 243 0.87 -10.63 -3.51
C LEU A 243 0.12 -11.18 -2.30
N ALA A 244 0.80 -11.45 -1.20
CA ALA A 244 0.16 -11.92 0.04
C ALA A 244 -0.79 -10.87 0.62
N ILE A 245 -0.42 -9.58 0.58
CA ILE A 245 -1.30 -8.48 0.99
C ILE A 245 -2.56 -8.47 0.11
N VAL A 246 -2.41 -8.49 -1.23
CA VAL A 246 -3.56 -8.48 -2.14
C VAL A 246 -4.44 -9.72 -1.96
N ALA A 247 -3.84 -10.89 -1.74
CA ALA A 247 -4.55 -12.15 -1.53
C ALA A 247 -5.39 -12.14 -0.24
N GLU A 248 -4.85 -11.68 0.88
CA GLU A 248 -5.63 -11.51 2.13
C GLU A 248 -6.73 -10.48 1.94
N CYS A 249 -6.42 -9.34 1.31
CA CYS A 249 -7.42 -8.30 1.04
C CYS A 249 -8.59 -8.85 0.20
N ALA A 250 -8.28 -9.57 -0.88
CA ALA A 250 -9.26 -10.20 -1.73
C ALA A 250 -10.07 -11.27 -0.98
N HIS A 251 -9.42 -12.07 -0.13
CA HIS A 251 -10.10 -13.08 0.65
C HIS A 251 -11.09 -12.46 1.65
N SER A 252 -10.65 -11.53 2.51
CA SER A 252 -11.47 -10.95 3.57
C SER A 252 -12.69 -10.21 3.01
N THR A 253 -12.51 -9.51 1.89
CA THR A 253 -13.56 -8.64 1.33
C THR A 253 -14.38 -9.28 0.22
N VAL A 254 -14.09 -10.54 -0.12
CA VAL A 254 -14.65 -11.24 -1.30
C VAL A 254 -14.41 -10.40 -2.57
N TRP A 255 -13.13 -10.17 -2.85
CA TRP A 255 -12.63 -9.34 -3.94
C TRP A 255 -13.22 -7.92 -3.92
N PHE A 256 -12.95 -7.21 -2.82
CA PHE A 256 -13.30 -5.82 -2.60
C PHE A 256 -14.81 -5.53 -2.64
N ASN A 257 -15.65 -6.54 -2.40
CA ASN A 257 -17.11 -6.41 -2.45
C ASN A 257 -17.68 -5.65 -1.24
N SER A 258 -17.13 -5.85 -0.05
CA SER A 258 -17.47 -5.06 1.13
C SER A 258 -16.25 -4.84 2.01
N LEU A 259 -16.09 -3.61 2.50
CA LEU A 259 -15.05 -3.23 3.48
C LEU A 259 -15.57 -3.14 4.90
N THR A 260 -16.80 -3.59 5.14
CA THR A 260 -17.43 -3.61 6.47
C THR A 260 -18.16 -4.93 6.67
N GLU A 261 -17.89 -5.59 7.80
CA GLU A 261 -18.64 -6.77 8.21
C GLU A 261 -20.07 -6.41 8.61
N ARG A 262 -20.96 -7.40 8.46
CA ARG A 262 -22.36 -7.26 8.89
C ARG A 262 -22.43 -7.08 10.40
N GLU A 263 -23.36 -6.25 10.86
CA GLU A 263 -23.55 -5.95 12.28
C GLU A 263 -23.75 -7.21 13.15
N ILE A 264 -24.44 -8.22 12.62
CA ILE A 264 -24.69 -9.50 13.31
C ILE A 264 -23.38 -10.21 13.66
N ALA A 265 -22.36 -10.15 12.80
CA ALA A 265 -21.04 -10.71 13.10
C ALA A 265 -20.37 -9.95 14.25
N GLY A 266 -20.51 -8.62 14.27
CA GLY A 266 -20.01 -7.74 15.33
C GLY A 266 -20.44 -8.16 16.74
N ARG A 267 -21.66 -8.66 16.91
CA ARG A 267 -22.18 -9.14 18.21
C ARG A 267 -21.38 -10.30 18.80
N SER A 268 -20.72 -11.10 17.95
CA SER A 268 -19.88 -12.22 18.41
C SER A 268 -18.53 -11.77 18.97
N TYR A 269 -18.14 -10.50 18.76
CA TYR A 269 -16.88 -9.94 19.26
C TYR A 269 -17.03 -9.24 20.61
N GLU A 270 -18.20 -9.30 21.23
CA GLU A 270 -18.42 -8.76 22.57
C GLU A 270 -17.54 -9.50 23.60
N GLY A 271 -16.80 -8.77 24.43
CA GLY A 271 -15.89 -9.35 25.42
C GLY A 271 -14.54 -9.86 24.86
N ILE A 272 -14.26 -9.68 23.57
CA ILE A 272 -13.07 -10.23 22.88
C ILE A 272 -12.22 -9.09 22.32
N ALA A 273 -10.89 -9.28 22.23
CA ALA A 273 -9.95 -8.37 21.54
C ALA A 273 -10.05 -6.89 21.99
N GLY A 274 -10.30 -6.68 23.29
CA GLY A 274 -10.41 -5.35 23.91
C GLY A 274 -11.82 -4.75 23.91
N ASN A 275 -12.83 -5.44 23.36
CA ASN A 275 -14.24 -5.03 23.41
C ASN A 275 -14.85 -5.34 24.78
N ILE A 276 -14.57 -4.51 25.79
CA ILE A 276 -14.96 -4.77 27.17
C ILE A 276 -16.19 -3.96 27.61
N GLU A 277 -16.57 -2.93 26.87
CA GLU A 277 -17.77 -2.13 27.15
C GLU A 277 -18.98 -2.64 26.35
N PRO A 278 -20.20 -2.66 26.93
CA PRO A 278 -21.40 -3.07 26.24
C PRO A 278 -21.58 -2.37 24.88
N GLY A 279 -21.63 -3.16 23.81
CA GLY A 279 -21.82 -2.67 22.44
C GLY A 279 -20.51 -2.44 21.66
N ASP A 280 -19.36 -2.64 22.30
CA ASP A 280 -18.05 -2.57 21.65
C ASP A 280 -17.93 -3.58 20.49
N GLY A 281 -18.53 -4.77 20.60
CA GLY A 281 -18.49 -5.77 19.53
C GLY A 281 -19.04 -5.25 18.21
N VAL A 282 -20.19 -4.58 18.23
CA VAL A 282 -20.79 -3.97 17.04
C VAL A 282 -20.04 -2.71 16.61
N ARG A 283 -19.60 -1.90 17.58
CA ARG A 283 -18.87 -0.65 17.34
C ARG A 283 -17.53 -0.91 16.63
N PHE A 284 -16.78 -1.90 17.09
CA PHE A 284 -15.44 -2.29 16.61
C PHE A 284 -15.42 -3.62 15.85
N ARG A 285 -16.48 -3.89 15.07
CA ARG A 285 -16.56 -5.02 14.13
C ARG A 285 -15.55 -4.92 12.98
N GLY A 286 -15.37 -5.99 12.19
CA GLY A 286 -14.43 -6.02 11.07
C GLY A 286 -14.64 -4.91 10.05
N ARG A 287 -13.57 -4.13 9.78
CA ARG A 287 -13.55 -3.12 8.72
C ARG A 287 -12.22 -3.06 7.97
N GLY A 288 -12.27 -2.47 6.78
CA GLY A 288 -11.13 -2.30 5.88
C GLY A 288 -10.83 -3.56 5.08
N TYR A 289 -9.71 -3.55 4.34
CA TYR A 289 -9.40 -4.63 3.41
C TYR A 289 -9.11 -5.97 4.08
N ILE A 290 -8.73 -5.98 5.36
CA ILE A 290 -8.42 -7.21 6.10
C ILE A 290 -9.27 -7.38 7.36
N PHE A 291 -10.37 -6.63 7.47
CA PHE A 291 -11.31 -6.68 8.59
C PHE A 291 -10.65 -6.61 9.98
N ILE A 292 -9.96 -5.51 10.27
CA ILE A 292 -9.48 -5.27 11.64
C ILE A 292 -10.67 -5.27 12.61
N THR A 293 -10.54 -6.01 13.71
CA THR A 293 -11.64 -6.32 14.63
C THR A 293 -11.17 -6.15 16.07
N GLY A 294 -12.03 -5.55 16.90
CA GLY A 294 -11.77 -5.32 18.32
C GLY A 294 -11.14 -3.96 18.62
N LYS A 295 -11.58 -3.31 19.69
CA LYS A 295 -11.13 -1.97 20.14
C LYS A 295 -9.61 -1.85 20.21
N ALA A 296 -8.92 -2.91 20.65
CA ALA A 296 -7.46 -2.93 20.73
C ALA A 296 -6.80 -2.81 19.35
N ALA A 297 -7.34 -3.45 18.32
CA ALA A 297 -6.82 -3.36 16.96
C ALA A 297 -7.04 -1.96 16.37
N TYR A 298 -8.21 -1.37 16.57
CA TYR A 298 -8.50 -0.01 16.13
C TYR A 298 -7.58 1.02 16.79
N GLN A 299 -7.36 0.89 18.10
CA GLN A 299 -6.42 1.74 18.84
C GLN A 299 -5.00 1.61 18.27
N ARG A 300 -4.48 0.39 18.21
CA ARG A 300 -3.12 0.10 17.73
C ARG A 300 -2.88 0.62 16.32
N MET A 301 -3.82 0.41 15.40
CA MET A 301 -3.69 0.90 14.03
C MET A 301 -3.81 2.42 13.95
N GLY A 302 -4.64 3.01 14.80
CA GLY A 302 -4.72 4.47 14.93
C GLY A 302 -3.38 5.07 15.36
N GLU A 303 -2.73 4.48 16.36
CA GLU A 303 -1.40 4.91 16.83
C GLU A 303 -0.33 4.72 15.74
N LEU A 304 -0.22 3.51 15.17
CA LEU A 304 0.78 3.14 14.18
C LEU A 304 0.73 4.02 12.92
N LEU A 305 -0.46 4.35 12.44
CA LEU A 305 -0.65 5.13 11.21
C LEU A 305 -0.56 6.65 11.43
N GLY A 306 -0.34 7.08 12.67
CA GLY A 306 -0.42 8.49 13.04
C GLY A 306 -1.83 9.04 12.83
N LEU A 307 -2.86 8.31 13.24
CA LEU A 307 -4.25 8.76 13.28
C LEU A 307 -4.74 8.98 14.73
N GLY A 308 -3.95 8.55 15.72
CA GLY A 308 -4.28 8.59 17.14
C GLY A 308 -5.62 7.92 17.42
N ASN A 309 -6.50 8.61 18.15
CA ASN A 309 -7.81 8.07 18.54
C ASN A 309 -8.89 8.20 17.46
N ALA A 310 -8.57 8.66 16.25
CA ALA A 310 -9.58 8.85 15.19
C ALA A 310 -10.37 7.57 14.92
N LEU A 311 -9.69 6.41 14.87
CA LEU A 311 -10.33 5.10 14.65
C LEU A 311 -11.14 4.61 15.87
N LEU A 312 -10.93 5.18 17.07
CA LEU A 312 -11.75 4.90 18.26
C LEU A 312 -13.00 5.76 18.31
N VAL A 313 -12.86 7.04 17.92
CA VAL A 313 -13.97 8.01 17.85
C VAL A 313 -14.90 7.67 16.70
N SER A 314 -14.33 7.38 15.52
CA SER A 314 -15.03 7.08 14.26
C SER A 314 -14.53 5.77 13.65
N PRO A 315 -14.95 4.59 14.18
CA PRO A 315 -14.48 3.30 13.66
C PRO A 315 -14.80 3.06 12.19
N ASP A 316 -15.85 3.68 11.64
CA ASP A 316 -16.17 3.55 10.21
C ASP A 316 -15.07 4.11 9.29
N ASP A 317 -14.18 4.98 9.79
CA ASP A 317 -13.03 5.46 9.03
C ASP A 317 -12.05 4.34 8.63
N ALA A 318 -12.04 3.22 9.34
CA ALA A 318 -11.23 2.05 8.97
C ALA A 318 -11.70 1.35 7.67
N ALA A 319 -12.95 1.58 7.25
CA ALA A 319 -13.50 1.05 6.00
C ALA A 319 -13.22 1.96 4.79
N ARG A 320 -12.63 3.16 5.00
CA ARG A 320 -12.29 4.08 3.91
C ARG A 320 -11.14 3.50 3.07
N PRO A 321 -11.23 3.42 1.73
CA PRO A 321 -10.22 2.77 0.89
C PRO A 321 -8.77 3.18 1.18
N GLU A 322 -8.52 4.47 1.43
CA GLU A 322 -7.21 5.01 1.76
C GLU A 322 -6.71 4.56 3.14
N THR A 323 -7.55 4.63 4.17
CA THR A 323 -7.22 4.19 5.52
C THR A 323 -7.09 2.68 5.59
N ALA A 324 -8.01 1.96 4.95
CA ALA A 324 -8.03 0.52 4.82
C ALA A 324 -6.76 -0.01 4.15
N ALA A 325 -6.27 0.65 3.09
CA ALA A 325 -5.02 0.30 2.43
C ALA A 325 -3.83 0.44 3.37
N ARG A 326 -3.73 1.59 4.05
CA ARG A 326 -2.66 1.86 5.01
C ARG A 326 -2.69 0.86 6.16
N ILE A 327 -3.88 0.57 6.70
CA ILE A 327 -4.08 -0.45 7.74
C ILE A 327 -3.56 -1.81 7.28
N ALA A 328 -4.00 -2.26 6.09
CA ALA A 328 -3.62 -3.56 5.55
C ALA A 328 -2.12 -3.68 5.36
N VAL A 329 -1.50 -2.70 4.70
CA VAL A 329 -0.05 -2.73 4.42
C VAL A 329 0.77 -2.60 5.71
N ALA A 330 0.38 -1.72 6.62
CA ALA A 330 1.08 -1.54 7.89
C ALA A 330 1.10 -2.84 8.72
N LEU A 331 -0.02 -3.57 8.79
CA LEU A 331 -0.10 -4.85 9.52
C LEU A 331 0.89 -5.90 8.99
N PHE A 332 1.05 -5.99 7.67
CA PHE A 332 2.06 -6.86 7.06
C PHE A 332 3.48 -6.35 7.32
N MET A 333 3.70 -5.04 7.22
CA MET A 333 5.04 -4.45 7.32
C MET A 333 5.63 -4.54 8.73
N GLU A 334 4.79 -4.54 9.77
CA GLU A 334 5.24 -4.76 11.15
C GLU A 334 5.86 -6.15 11.38
N ARG A 335 5.45 -7.15 10.59
CA ARG A 335 5.90 -8.54 10.70
C ARG A 335 6.56 -9.03 9.41
N LYS A 336 7.11 -8.11 8.62
CA LYS A 336 7.66 -8.35 7.28
C LYS A 336 8.61 -9.55 7.25
N GLU A 337 9.60 -9.59 8.14
CA GLU A 337 10.64 -10.64 8.13
C GLU A 337 10.05 -12.04 8.37
N GLU A 338 9.12 -12.15 9.32
CA GLU A 338 8.45 -13.41 9.63
C GLU A 338 7.52 -13.86 8.49
N ILE A 339 6.78 -12.93 7.89
CA ILE A 339 5.90 -13.20 6.75
C ILE A 339 6.73 -13.64 5.54
N VAL A 340 7.78 -12.90 5.18
CA VAL A 340 8.67 -13.26 4.07
C VAL A 340 9.32 -14.63 4.30
N THR A 341 9.69 -14.95 5.54
CA THR A 341 10.22 -16.28 5.89
C THR A 341 9.16 -17.37 5.71
N ALA A 342 7.93 -17.14 6.15
CA ALA A 342 6.81 -18.08 5.99
C ALA A 342 6.45 -18.30 4.51
N LEU A 343 6.36 -17.22 3.73
CA LEU A 343 6.13 -17.26 2.28
C LEU A 343 7.24 -18.02 1.56
N SER A 344 8.50 -17.78 1.96
CA SER A 344 9.64 -18.52 1.42
C SER A 344 9.46 -20.00 1.73
N ALA A 345 9.10 -20.38 2.95
CA ALA A 345 8.85 -21.78 3.31
C ALA A 345 7.57 -22.40 2.71
N GLY A 346 6.79 -21.67 1.90
CA GLY A 346 5.51 -22.12 1.34
C GLY A 346 4.39 -22.27 2.37
N LYS A 347 4.53 -21.62 3.53
CA LYS A 347 3.63 -21.74 4.69
C LYS A 347 2.68 -20.56 4.78
N PHE A 348 1.76 -20.45 3.82
CA PHE A 348 0.83 -19.33 3.78
C PHE A 348 -0.14 -19.32 4.98
N GLU A 349 -0.46 -20.49 5.54
CA GLU A 349 -1.27 -20.63 6.76
C GLU A 349 -0.65 -19.91 7.97
N VAL A 350 0.68 -19.78 7.99
CA VAL A 350 1.39 -19.00 9.02
C VAL A 350 1.20 -17.51 8.76
N VAL A 351 1.27 -17.07 7.50
CA VAL A 351 1.00 -15.67 7.10
C VAL A 351 -0.42 -15.27 7.50
N HIS A 352 -1.41 -16.08 7.14
CA HIS A 352 -2.81 -15.82 7.48
C HIS A 352 -2.97 -15.64 8.99
N ARG A 353 -2.41 -16.54 9.81
CA ARG A 353 -2.48 -16.46 11.27
C ARG A 353 -1.78 -15.22 11.84
N ILE A 354 -0.65 -14.80 11.25
CA ILE A 354 0.03 -13.57 11.67
C ILE A 354 -0.88 -12.35 11.49
N ILE A 355 -1.64 -12.30 10.38
CA ILE A 355 -2.47 -11.16 10.02
C ILE A 355 -3.81 -11.16 10.73
N THR A 356 -4.50 -12.31 10.80
CA THR A 356 -5.86 -12.40 11.36
C THR A 356 -5.87 -12.74 12.85
N GLY A 357 -4.75 -13.22 13.40
CA GLY A 357 -4.73 -13.93 14.68
C GLY A 357 -5.51 -15.25 14.64
N ASP A 358 -5.79 -15.83 15.81
CA ASP A 358 -6.58 -17.06 15.96
C ASP A 358 -8.11 -16.84 15.82
N LEU A 359 -8.53 -15.62 15.49
CA LEU A 359 -9.96 -15.24 15.38
C LEU A 359 -10.60 -15.68 14.05
N ALA A 360 -9.80 -15.98 13.02
CA ALA A 360 -10.29 -16.44 11.72
C ALA A 360 -9.91 -17.91 11.47
N ARG A 361 -10.81 -18.64 10.79
CA ARG A 361 -10.46 -19.95 10.21
C ARG A 361 -9.63 -19.70 8.96
N VAL A 362 -8.62 -20.55 8.72
CA VAL A 362 -7.82 -20.54 7.49
C VAL A 362 -8.76 -20.59 6.28
N GLY A 363 -8.86 -19.48 5.56
CA GLY A 363 -9.69 -19.35 4.36
C GLY A 363 -8.89 -19.52 3.06
N PRO A 364 -9.54 -19.37 1.88
CA PRO A 364 -8.91 -19.53 0.57
C PRO A 364 -7.83 -18.49 0.20
N ALA A 365 -7.38 -17.62 1.11
CA ALA A 365 -6.33 -16.63 0.84
C ALA A 365 -5.06 -17.26 0.25
N GLY A 366 -4.65 -18.44 0.75
CA GLY A 366 -3.51 -19.17 0.20
C GLY A 366 -3.72 -19.66 -1.23
N GLU A 367 -4.95 -20.03 -1.60
CA GLU A 367 -5.29 -20.42 -2.99
C GLU A 367 -5.25 -19.21 -3.94
N ILE A 368 -5.74 -18.06 -3.48
CA ILE A 368 -5.65 -16.79 -4.22
C ILE A 368 -4.17 -16.43 -4.43
N TYR A 369 -3.35 -16.48 -3.37
CA TYR A 369 -1.92 -16.22 -3.44
C TYR A 369 -1.21 -17.15 -4.44
N ASN A 370 -1.43 -18.47 -4.32
CA ASN A 370 -0.79 -19.46 -5.20
C ASN A 370 -1.16 -19.25 -6.67
N ARG A 371 -2.42 -18.89 -6.95
CA ARG A 371 -2.88 -18.57 -8.31
C ARG A 371 -2.25 -17.30 -8.85
N MET A 372 -2.08 -16.27 -8.02
CA MET A 372 -1.36 -15.05 -8.41
C MET A 372 0.10 -15.36 -8.74
N VAL A 373 0.79 -16.10 -7.86
CA VAL A 373 2.18 -16.52 -8.07
C VAL A 373 2.33 -17.30 -9.38
N ALA A 374 1.45 -18.29 -9.61
CA ALA A 374 1.46 -19.11 -10.82
C ALA A 374 1.21 -18.32 -12.12
N SER A 375 0.66 -17.11 -12.01
CA SER A 375 0.33 -16.25 -13.15
C SER A 375 1.34 -15.13 -13.36
N LEU A 376 2.36 -15.01 -12.49
CA LEU A 376 3.39 -13.98 -12.62
C LEU A 376 4.07 -14.04 -14.00
N PRO A 377 4.31 -12.88 -14.63
CA PRO A 377 5.10 -12.85 -15.86
C PRO A 377 6.52 -13.33 -15.57
N VAL A 378 7.06 -14.17 -16.45
CA VAL A 378 8.46 -14.59 -16.38
C VAL A 378 9.27 -13.62 -17.23
N ASP A 379 10.18 -12.89 -16.59
CA ASP A 379 11.25 -12.17 -17.25
C ASP A 379 12.56 -12.97 -17.12
N PRO A 380 13.00 -13.69 -18.17
CA PRO A 380 14.23 -14.48 -18.16
C PRO A 380 15.48 -13.68 -17.74
N ALA A 381 15.54 -12.38 -18.06
CA ALA A 381 16.71 -11.55 -17.80
C ALA A 381 16.92 -11.28 -16.30
N SER A 382 15.87 -11.41 -15.51
CA SER A 382 15.90 -11.24 -14.05
C SER A 382 16.53 -12.43 -13.32
N TYR A 383 16.81 -13.55 -14.00
CA TYR A 383 17.29 -14.79 -13.40
C TYR A 383 18.72 -15.14 -13.79
N ARG A 384 19.54 -15.48 -12.77
CA ARG A 384 20.81 -16.18 -12.98
C ARG A 384 20.57 -17.68 -12.98
N VAL A 385 20.96 -18.35 -14.07
CA VAL A 385 20.73 -19.79 -14.23
C VAL A 385 22.07 -20.54 -14.16
N PHE A 386 22.19 -21.47 -13.23
CA PHE A 386 23.31 -22.40 -13.13
C PHE A 386 22.88 -23.78 -13.60
N VAL A 387 23.83 -24.53 -14.18
CA VAL A 387 23.55 -25.87 -14.73
C VAL A 387 24.54 -26.87 -14.18
N GLN A 388 24.01 -27.88 -13.51
CA GLN A 388 24.70 -29.05 -12.98
C GLN A 388 24.22 -30.28 -13.75
N PHE A 389 25.16 -31.10 -14.22
CA PHE A 389 24.80 -32.29 -14.99
C PHE A 389 25.63 -33.53 -14.70
N ALA A 390 25.06 -34.70 -14.97
CA ALA A 390 25.68 -36.00 -14.76
C ALA A 390 25.35 -37.02 -15.87
N GLY A 391 25.86 -38.23 -15.71
CA GLY A 391 25.59 -39.33 -16.63
C GLY A 391 26.23 -39.16 -18.01
N LEU A 392 25.62 -39.78 -19.01
CA LEU A 392 26.13 -39.87 -20.38
C LEU A 392 25.76 -38.64 -21.25
N ILE A 393 25.32 -37.54 -20.64
CA ILE A 393 25.06 -36.30 -21.37
C ILE A 393 26.38 -35.73 -21.90
N GLU A 394 26.51 -35.56 -23.20
CA GLU A 394 27.70 -34.92 -23.81
C GLU A 394 27.76 -33.42 -23.47
N ARG A 395 28.95 -32.92 -23.14
CA ARG A 395 29.14 -31.51 -22.74
C ARG A 395 28.76 -30.54 -23.86
N GLU A 396 28.97 -30.91 -25.12
CA GLU A 396 28.59 -30.05 -26.25
C GLU A 396 27.06 -29.90 -26.37
N ASN A 397 26.28 -30.93 -26.03
CA ASN A 397 24.82 -30.82 -25.97
C ASN A 397 24.37 -29.87 -24.86
N VAL A 398 25.05 -29.89 -23.70
CA VAL A 398 24.80 -28.94 -22.59
C VAL A 398 25.14 -27.50 -23.02
N LYS A 399 26.29 -27.28 -23.67
CA LYS A 399 26.66 -25.95 -24.21
C LYS A 399 25.64 -25.44 -25.22
N ALA A 400 25.21 -26.28 -26.15
CA ALA A 400 24.22 -25.91 -27.17
C ALA A 400 22.88 -25.52 -26.52
N MET A 401 22.43 -26.26 -25.52
CA MET A 401 21.25 -25.95 -24.73
C MET A 401 21.40 -24.60 -23.99
N MET A 402 22.47 -24.44 -23.22
CA MET A 402 22.74 -23.21 -22.46
C MET A 402 22.81 -21.98 -23.36
N LYS A 403 23.41 -22.12 -24.56
CA LYS A 403 23.43 -21.05 -25.56
C LYS A 403 22.03 -20.68 -26.03
N LYS A 404 21.18 -21.64 -26.38
CA LYS A 404 19.78 -21.37 -26.77
C LYS A 404 19.02 -20.61 -25.70
N TRP A 405 19.24 -20.91 -24.43
CA TRP A 405 18.58 -20.21 -23.33
C TRP A 405 19.12 -18.81 -23.12
N ALA A 406 20.43 -18.60 -23.26
CA ALA A 406 21.02 -17.28 -23.27
C ALA A 406 20.48 -16.42 -24.42
N ASP A 407 20.35 -17.01 -25.63
CA ASP A 407 19.74 -16.36 -26.79
C ASP A 407 18.24 -16.05 -26.55
N ALA A 408 17.56 -16.83 -25.70
CA ALA A 408 16.19 -16.57 -25.22
C ALA A 408 16.11 -15.58 -24.04
N GLY A 409 17.22 -14.95 -23.67
CA GLY A 409 17.28 -13.88 -22.67
C GLY A 409 17.55 -14.33 -21.23
N TRP A 410 17.71 -15.64 -20.97
CA TRP A 410 18.04 -16.13 -19.63
C TRP A 410 19.47 -15.73 -19.25
N GLY A 411 19.69 -15.31 -18.00
CA GLY A 411 21.01 -15.03 -17.44
C GLY A 411 21.83 -16.30 -17.16
N VAL A 412 22.08 -17.12 -18.18
CA VAL A 412 22.77 -18.41 -18.05
C VAL A 412 24.25 -18.22 -17.74
N GLN A 413 24.69 -18.79 -16.63
CA GLN A 413 26.05 -18.70 -16.14
C GLN A 413 26.91 -19.81 -16.75
N GLY A 414 28.08 -19.45 -17.28
CA GLY A 414 29.01 -20.43 -17.85
C GLY A 414 28.54 -21.10 -19.15
N ALA A 415 27.70 -20.42 -19.96
CA ALA A 415 27.20 -20.98 -21.22
C ALA A 415 28.31 -21.48 -22.18
N GLY A 416 29.44 -20.78 -22.24
CA GLY A 416 30.59 -21.19 -23.05
C GLY A 416 31.35 -22.42 -22.53
N SER A 417 31.29 -22.69 -21.22
CA SER A 417 31.97 -23.84 -20.60
C SER A 417 31.08 -25.07 -20.44
N GLY A 418 29.75 -24.92 -20.60
CA GLY A 418 28.79 -26.01 -20.57
C GLY A 418 28.42 -26.47 -19.15
N GLY A 419 28.38 -25.53 -18.20
CA GLY A 419 28.00 -25.82 -16.82
C GLY A 419 28.98 -26.74 -16.07
N GLU A 420 28.53 -27.21 -14.91
CA GLU A 420 29.33 -28.05 -14.01
C GLU A 420 28.90 -29.52 -14.14
N ARG A 421 29.86 -30.41 -14.44
CA ARG A 421 29.59 -31.85 -14.37
C ARG A 421 29.89 -32.33 -12.95
N THR A 422 28.89 -32.88 -12.26
CA THR A 422 29.03 -33.31 -10.86
C THR A 422 28.29 -34.63 -10.61
N ALA A 423 28.87 -35.51 -9.79
CA ALA A 423 28.23 -36.77 -9.40
C ALA A 423 26.92 -36.53 -8.62
N ALA A 424 26.78 -35.39 -7.96
CA ALA A 424 25.58 -35.03 -7.21
C ALA A 424 24.34 -34.81 -8.10
N ALA A 425 24.51 -34.58 -9.41
CA ALA A 425 23.41 -34.49 -10.36
C ALA A 425 22.91 -35.85 -10.87
N ALA A 426 23.57 -36.96 -10.50
CA ALA A 426 23.19 -38.29 -10.97
C ALA A 426 21.77 -38.66 -10.50
N GLY A 427 20.92 -39.10 -11.44
CA GLY A 427 19.53 -39.43 -11.16
C GLY A 427 18.59 -38.23 -10.98
N LEU A 428 19.05 -37.00 -11.19
CA LEU A 428 18.20 -35.82 -11.05
C LEU A 428 17.70 -35.33 -12.41
N ALA A 429 16.50 -34.74 -12.40
CA ALA A 429 15.88 -34.07 -13.54
C ALA A 429 14.98 -32.95 -12.98
N GLU A 430 15.60 -31.91 -12.42
CA GLU A 430 14.91 -30.90 -11.64
C GLU A 430 15.45 -29.49 -11.87
N VAL A 431 14.56 -28.50 -11.78
CA VAL A 431 14.91 -27.08 -11.68
C VAL A 431 14.62 -26.64 -10.25
N ARG A 432 15.66 -26.24 -9.54
CA ARG A 432 15.57 -25.80 -8.15
C ARG A 432 15.46 -24.28 -8.06
N TYR A 433 14.69 -23.81 -7.09
CA TYR A 433 14.43 -22.38 -6.87
C TYR A 433 14.25 -22.07 -5.38
N GLY A 434 14.58 -20.84 -4.96
CA GLY A 434 14.64 -20.46 -3.55
C GLY A 434 13.46 -19.66 -2.99
N ARG A 435 12.60 -19.10 -3.86
CA ARG A 435 11.40 -18.34 -3.46
C ARG A 435 10.15 -18.83 -4.17
N ALA A 436 9.01 -18.81 -3.49
CA ALA A 436 7.73 -19.18 -4.09
C ALA A 436 7.43 -18.40 -5.38
N THR A 437 7.78 -17.11 -5.45
CA THR A 437 7.62 -16.25 -6.63
C THR A 437 8.43 -16.70 -7.84
N ASP A 438 9.49 -17.49 -7.65
CA ASP A 438 10.35 -17.99 -8.72
C ASP A 438 9.83 -19.32 -9.31
N ALA A 439 8.77 -19.89 -8.75
CA ALA A 439 8.22 -21.18 -9.20
C ALA A 439 7.78 -21.16 -10.67
N THR A 440 7.16 -20.06 -11.12
CA THR A 440 6.70 -19.91 -12.51
C THR A 440 7.88 -19.84 -13.48
N ALA A 441 8.96 -19.14 -13.10
CA ALA A 441 10.20 -19.09 -13.87
C ALA A 441 10.90 -20.47 -13.90
N ALA A 442 10.96 -21.16 -12.76
CA ALA A 442 11.50 -22.51 -12.66
C ALA A 442 10.73 -23.50 -13.57
N ALA A 443 9.40 -23.42 -13.59
CA ALA A 443 8.55 -24.25 -14.45
C ALA A 443 8.73 -23.91 -15.94
N ALA A 444 8.86 -22.64 -16.29
CA ALA A 444 9.17 -22.22 -17.66
C ALA A 444 10.53 -22.78 -18.11
N LEU A 445 11.56 -22.67 -17.26
CA LEU A 445 12.89 -23.21 -17.54
C LEU A 445 12.88 -24.74 -17.63
N ALA A 446 12.15 -25.43 -16.75
CA ALA A 446 12.00 -26.90 -16.77
C ALA A 446 11.46 -27.40 -18.12
N ARG A 447 10.45 -26.73 -18.70
CA ARG A 447 9.92 -27.04 -20.04
C ARG A 447 10.98 -26.84 -21.13
N LEU A 448 11.83 -25.82 -21.01
CA LEU A 448 12.92 -25.58 -21.96
C LEU A 448 14.00 -26.68 -21.90
N VAL A 449 14.28 -27.21 -20.70
CA VAL A 449 15.19 -28.34 -20.46
C VAL A 449 14.62 -29.62 -21.03
N GLU A 450 13.36 -29.92 -20.72
CA GLU A 450 12.67 -31.11 -21.19
C GLU A 450 12.60 -31.17 -22.72
N ALA A 451 12.40 -30.01 -23.37
CA ALA A 451 12.41 -29.89 -24.83
C ALA A 451 13.75 -30.30 -25.49
N GLN A 452 14.87 -30.26 -24.75
CA GLN A 452 16.16 -30.73 -25.27
C GLN A 452 16.37 -32.25 -25.16
N LYS A 453 15.48 -32.97 -24.46
CA LYS A 453 15.56 -34.43 -24.28
C LYS A 453 16.92 -34.91 -23.74
N LEU A 454 17.50 -34.16 -22.80
CA LEU A 454 18.76 -34.53 -22.16
C LEU A 454 18.60 -35.63 -21.09
N SER A 455 17.39 -35.85 -20.59
CA SER A 455 17.07 -36.86 -19.59
C SER A 455 15.93 -37.76 -20.08
N GLU A 456 15.96 -39.03 -19.65
CA GLU A 456 14.83 -39.95 -19.78
C GLU A 456 13.72 -39.66 -18.74
N ARG A 457 14.01 -38.86 -17.72
CA ARG A 457 13.06 -38.49 -16.66
C ARG A 457 12.34 -37.19 -17.01
N PRO A 458 11.06 -37.04 -16.63
CA PRO A 458 10.36 -35.78 -16.75
C PRO A 458 10.99 -34.73 -15.83
N MET A 459 11.06 -33.49 -16.30
CA MET A 459 11.59 -32.40 -15.49
C MET A 459 10.60 -31.99 -14.41
N THR A 460 11.06 -31.86 -13.17
CA THR A 460 10.26 -31.34 -12.05
C THR A 460 10.83 -30.02 -11.54
N THR A 461 10.04 -29.27 -10.77
CA THR A 461 10.52 -28.06 -10.07
C THR A 461 10.59 -28.35 -8.58
N VAL A 462 11.70 -28.00 -7.94
CA VAL A 462 11.96 -28.31 -6.53
C VAL A 462 12.25 -27.05 -5.74
N PHE A 463 11.39 -26.76 -4.78
CA PHE A 463 11.61 -25.67 -3.83
C PHE A 463 12.79 -25.99 -2.91
N THR A 464 13.82 -25.15 -2.93
CA THR A 464 15.09 -25.35 -2.23
C THR A 464 15.51 -24.05 -1.53
N PRO A 465 15.19 -23.85 -0.23
CA PRO A 465 15.31 -22.56 0.45
C PRO A 465 16.73 -21.96 0.51
N ILE A 466 17.77 -22.78 0.35
CA ILE A 466 19.17 -22.32 0.37
C ILE A 466 19.56 -21.57 -0.92
N ILE A 467 18.76 -21.69 -1.99
CA ILE A 467 19.01 -21.02 -3.25
C ILE A 467 18.69 -19.54 -3.10
N ASN A 468 19.63 -18.70 -3.54
CA ASN A 468 19.47 -17.26 -3.44
C ASN A 468 18.31 -16.76 -4.33
N PRO A 469 17.66 -15.66 -3.94
CA PRO A 469 16.63 -15.01 -4.76
C PRO A 469 17.14 -14.69 -6.17
N GLY A 470 16.29 -14.91 -7.20
CA GLY A 470 16.66 -14.65 -8.60
C GLY A 470 17.71 -15.62 -9.15
N VAL A 471 17.93 -16.76 -8.47
CA VAL A 471 18.79 -17.85 -8.93
C VAL A 471 17.94 -19.08 -9.20
N LEU A 472 18.16 -19.71 -10.34
CA LEU A 472 17.62 -21.02 -10.68
C LEU A 472 18.79 -21.99 -10.93
N GLU A 473 18.67 -23.21 -10.41
CA GLU A 473 19.65 -24.26 -10.66
C GLU A 473 19.01 -25.42 -11.42
N VAL A 474 19.58 -25.77 -12.58
CA VAL A 474 19.16 -26.92 -13.37
C VAL A 474 20.05 -28.11 -13.01
N TRP A 475 19.46 -29.17 -12.48
CA TRP A 475 20.13 -30.41 -12.12
C TRP A 475 19.61 -31.53 -13.02
N VAL A 476 20.45 -32.01 -13.96
CA VAL A 476 20.02 -32.97 -14.98
C VAL A 476 21.00 -34.12 -15.22
N SER A 477 20.48 -35.34 -15.30
CA SER A 477 21.21 -36.56 -15.65
C SER A 477 20.53 -37.27 -16.81
N SER A 478 21.30 -38.01 -17.61
CA SER A 478 20.74 -38.81 -18.71
C SER A 478 19.74 -39.86 -18.23
N LYS A 479 19.93 -40.38 -17.02
CA LYS A 479 19.12 -41.42 -16.38
C LYS A 479 18.80 -41.10 -14.94
#